data_AF-D4M3I8-F1
#
_entry.id   AF-D4M3I8-F1
#
_cell.length_a   1.000
_cell.length_b   1.000
_cell.length_c   1.000
_cell.angle_alpha   90.00
_cell.angle_beta   90.00
_cell.angle_gamma   90.00
#
_symmetry.space_group_name_H-M   'P 1'
#
loop_
_entity.id
_entity.type
_entity.pdbx_description
1 polymer ?
#
loop_
_entity_poly.entity_id
_entity_poly.type
_entity_poly.pdbx_seq_one_letter_code
_entity_poly.pdbx_strand_id
1 'polypeptide(L)'
;MIKSPDRWVLCPICGNKTRTKIRPDTILENFPLFCPKCKQEALISAKDLNVAVIPQQIAESAGAVNGQDERRINAPPLTALPVSADG
;
A
#
# COMPACT_ATOMS: atom_id res chain seq x y z
N MET A 1 15.84 -19.26 35.70
CA MET A 1 15.50 -18.95 34.30
C MET A 1 14.22 -18.14 34.30
N ILE A 2 14.30 -16.83 34.08
CA ILE A 2 13.12 -15.97 33.96
C ILE A 2 12.49 -16.29 32.60
N LYS A 3 11.39 -17.04 32.58
CA LYS A 3 10.60 -17.20 31.36
C LYS A 3 9.84 -15.88 31.14
N SER A 4 10.17 -15.17 30.08
CA SER A 4 9.40 -13.99 29.66
C SER A 4 7.93 -14.39 29.47
N PRO A 5 6.97 -13.57 29.91
CA PRO A 5 5.56 -13.92 29.80
C PRO A 5 5.18 -14.01 28.33
N ASP A 6 4.52 -15.10 27.97
CA ASP A 6 3.93 -15.25 26.65
C ASP A 6 2.96 -14.10 26.36
N ARG A 7 2.94 -13.58 25.14
CA ARG A 7 2.02 -12.49 24.74
C ARG A 7 1.02 -12.96 23.70
N TRP A 8 -0.17 -12.38 23.75
CA TRP A 8 -1.19 -12.58 22.72
C TRP A 8 -0.96 -11.58 21.61
N VAL A 9 -1.05 -12.05 20.36
CA VAL A 9 -1.07 -11.15 19.21
C VAL A 9 -2.41 -10.43 19.21
N LEU A 10 -2.38 -9.12 19.01
CA LEU A 10 -3.58 -8.31 18.80
C LEU A 10 -3.78 -8.10 17.31
N CYS A 11 -5.03 -8.08 16.87
CA CYS A 11 -5.35 -7.80 15.47
C CYS A 11 -4.92 -6.37 15.12
N PRO A 12 -4.14 -6.16 14.05
CA PRO A 12 -3.69 -4.82 13.67
C PRO A 12 -4.83 -3.91 13.16
N ILE A 13 -5.96 -4.50 12.77
CA ILE A 13 -7.10 -3.78 12.19
C ILE A 13 -8.04 -3.25 13.28
N CYS A 14 -8.29 -4.04 14.32
CA CYS A 14 -9.29 -3.72 15.36
C CYS A 14 -8.77 -3.75 16.80
N GLY A 15 -7.49 -4.09 17.02
CA GLY A 15 -6.89 -4.22 18.35
C GLY A 15 -7.43 -5.38 19.20
N ASN A 16 -8.35 -6.19 18.68
CA ASN A 16 -8.92 -7.31 19.43
C ASN A 16 -7.90 -8.43 19.62
N LYS A 17 -8.01 -9.11 20.76
CA LYS A 17 -7.21 -10.28 21.08
C LYS A 17 -7.46 -11.39 20.05
N THR A 18 -6.39 -11.83 19.40
CA THR A 18 -6.45 -12.96 18.44
C THR A 18 -6.20 -14.29 19.14
N ARG A 19 -6.43 -15.41 18.44
CA ARG A 19 -6.20 -16.77 18.98
C ARG A 19 -4.72 -17.19 18.97
N THR A 20 -3.84 -16.35 18.43
CA THR A 20 -2.40 -16.60 18.31
C THR A 20 -1.65 -16.06 19.52
N LYS A 21 -0.86 -16.94 20.15
CA LYS A 21 -0.02 -16.66 21.31
C LYS A 21 1.44 -16.85 20.88
N ILE A 22 2.29 -15.87 21.17
CA ILE A 22 3.72 -15.89 20.81
C ILE A 22 4.57 -15.96 22.07
N ARG A 23 5.65 -16.74 21.97
CA ARG A 23 6.72 -16.84 22.96
C ARG A 23 7.94 -16.03 22.52
N PRO A 24 8.89 -15.72 23.41
CA PRO A 24 10.14 -15.06 23.03
C PRO A 24 10.95 -15.88 22.03
N ASP A 25 10.89 -17.20 22.12
CA ASP A 25 11.53 -18.15 21.19
C ASP A 25 10.74 -18.39 19.89
N THR A 26 9.54 -17.83 19.74
CA THR A 26 8.72 -18.03 18.54
C THR A 26 9.09 -17.03 17.44
N ILE A 27 9.31 -17.56 16.24
CA ILE A 27 9.47 -16.77 15.01
C ILE A 27 8.33 -17.15 14.07
N LEU A 28 7.54 -16.15 13.66
CA LEU A 28 6.52 -16.26 12.63
C LEU A 28 6.95 -15.40 11.44
N GLU A 29 7.01 -15.99 10.25
CA GLU A 29 7.29 -15.28 9.00
C GLU A 29 6.15 -15.53 8.03
N ASN A 30 5.65 -14.46 7.41
CA ASN A 30 4.59 -14.53 6.41
C ASN A 30 3.33 -15.29 6.91
N PHE A 31 2.99 -15.12 8.18
CA PHE A 31 1.94 -15.88 8.86
C PHE A 31 0.57 -15.23 8.63
N PRO A 32 -0.42 -15.93 8.07
CA PRO A 32 -1.76 -15.40 7.90
C PRO A 32 -2.52 -15.39 9.24
N LEU A 33 -2.75 -14.20 9.78
CA LEU A 33 -3.53 -13.98 10.99
C LEU A 33 -5.00 -13.70 10.62
N PHE A 34 -5.88 -14.67 10.86
CA PHE A 34 -7.33 -14.48 10.70
C PHE A 34 -7.95 -13.78 11.91
N CYS A 35 -8.72 -12.72 11.66
CA CYS A 35 -9.50 -12.04 12.69
C CYS A 35 -11.00 -12.33 12.54
N PRO A 36 -11.66 -13.00 13.51
CA PRO A 36 -13.09 -13.30 13.43
C PRO A 36 -13.99 -12.05 13.49
N LYS A 37 -13.47 -10.94 14.02
CA LYS A 37 -14.18 -9.65 14.09
C LYS A 37 -14.16 -8.93 12.75
N CYS A 38 -12.99 -8.86 12.10
CA CYS A 38 -12.83 -8.21 10.80
C CYS A 38 -13.24 -9.11 9.64
N LYS A 39 -13.29 -10.43 9.87
CA LYS A 39 -13.51 -11.48 8.84
C LYS A 39 -12.51 -11.39 7.68
N GLN A 40 -11.32 -10.90 7.99
CA GLN A 40 -10.22 -10.74 7.05
C GLN A 40 -8.97 -11.39 7.65
N GLU A 41 -8.09 -11.82 6.76
CA GLU A 41 -6.75 -12.29 7.07
C GLU A 41 -5.73 -11.18 6.80
N ALA A 42 -4.75 -11.06 7.69
CA ALA A 42 -3.63 -10.15 7.52
C ALA A 42 -2.33 -10.92 7.69
N LEU A 43 -1.36 -10.64 6.82
CA LEU A 43 -0.06 -11.26 6.89
C LEU A 43 0.77 -10.57 7.98
N ILE A 44 1.31 -11.35 8.91
CA ILE A 44 2.14 -10.82 10.00
C ILE A 44 3.47 -11.55 10.08
N SER A 45 4.47 -10.84 10.61
CA SER A 45 5.73 -11.41 11.06
C SER A 45 5.91 -11.13 12.54
N ALA A 46 6.30 -12.13 13.32
CA ALA A 46 6.59 -11.97 14.73
C ALA A 46 7.99 -12.51 15.07
N LYS A 47 8.81 -11.71 15.76
CA LYS A 47 10.14 -12.12 16.23
C LYS A 47 10.42 -11.45 17.57
N ASP A 48 10.88 -12.23 18.55
CA ASP A 48 11.20 -11.74 19.90
C ASP A 48 10.05 -10.93 20.56
N LEU A 49 8.83 -11.46 20.49
CA LEU A 49 7.59 -10.79 20.95
C LEU A 49 7.19 -9.51 20.19
N ASN A 50 7.94 -9.11 19.17
CA ASN A 50 7.62 -7.97 18.32
C ASN A 50 6.78 -8.43 17.11
N VAL A 51 5.60 -7.85 16.91
CA VAL A 51 4.69 -8.19 15.80
C VAL A 51 4.70 -7.05 14.78
N ALA A 52 4.98 -7.39 13.53
CA ALA A 52 4.91 -6.49 12.39
C ALA A 52 3.84 -7.00 11.40
N VAL A 53 3.13 -6.09 10.75
CA VAL A 53 2.18 -6.41 9.68
C VAL A 53 2.91 -6.29 8.36
N ILE A 54 2.84 -7.32 7.53
CA ILE A 54 3.35 -7.28 6.17
C ILE A 54 2.18 -6.84 5.27
N PRO A 55 2.18 -5.61 4.74
CA PRO A 55 1.26 -5.29 3.65
C PRO A 55 1.60 -6.20 2.49
N GLN A 56 0.61 -6.93 1.97
CA GLN A 56 0.78 -7.61 0.68
C GLN A 56 1.03 -6.49 -0.33
N GLN A 57 2.29 -6.31 -0.73
CA GLN A 57 2.64 -5.40 -1.79
C GLN A 57 2.02 -5.99 -3.06
N ILE A 58 0.77 -5.63 -3.33
CA ILE A 58 0.28 -5.56 -4.69
C ILE A 58 1.28 -4.66 -5.41
N ALA A 59 2.11 -5.28 -6.23
CA ALA A 59 2.98 -4.56 -7.14
C ALA A 59 2.06 -3.72 -8.04
N GLU A 60 1.79 -2.49 -7.64
CA GLU A 60 1.41 -1.45 -8.57
C GLU A 60 2.64 -1.19 -9.43
N SER A 61 2.80 -2.03 -10.45
CA SER A 61 3.43 -1.61 -11.69
C SER A 61 2.56 -0.51 -12.29
N ALA A 62 2.67 0.71 -11.76
CA ALA A 62 2.24 1.93 -12.42
C ALA A 62 3.24 2.24 -13.54
N GLY A 63 3.21 1.43 -14.60
CA GLY A 63 3.63 1.89 -15.91
C GLY A 63 2.47 2.65 -16.53
N ALA A 64 2.56 3.98 -16.60
CA ALA A 64 1.83 4.80 -17.57
C ALA A 64 2.41 6.23 -17.65
N VAL A 65 3.25 6.40 -18.68
CA VAL A 65 3.46 7.56 -19.55
C VAL A 65 3.81 8.93 -18.92
N ASN A 66 5.11 9.28 -18.98
CA ASN A 66 5.50 10.68 -19.10
C ASN A 66 5.00 11.19 -20.46
N GLY A 67 4.23 12.29 -20.45
CA GLY A 67 3.72 12.94 -21.64
C GLY A 67 4.82 13.60 -22.46
N GLN A 68 4.81 13.36 -23.76
CA GLN A 68 5.37 14.25 -24.78
C GLN A 68 4.45 14.17 -26.01
N ASP A 69 3.31 14.87 -25.94
CA ASP A 69 2.65 15.36 -27.14
C ASP A 69 3.44 16.59 -27.61
N GLU A 70 4.44 16.37 -28.47
CA GLU A 70 5.08 17.44 -29.24
C GLU A 70 4.83 17.18 -30.73
N ARG A 71 3.54 17.18 -31.08
CA ARG A 71 3.13 17.17 -32.48
C ARG A 71 3.10 18.61 -33.00
N ARG A 72 4.18 18.99 -33.67
CA ARG A 72 4.28 19.98 -34.76
C ARG A 72 3.11 20.98 -34.89
N ILE A 73 3.31 22.25 -34.51
CA ILE A 73 2.92 23.39 -35.36
C ILE A 73 4.10 24.40 -35.36
N ASN A 74 5.13 24.11 -36.14
CA ASN A 74 5.88 25.17 -36.80
C ASN A 74 5.31 25.27 -38.22
N ALA A 75 4.11 25.85 -38.33
CA ALA A 75 3.61 26.34 -39.60
C ALA A 75 3.87 27.86 -39.64
N PRO A 76 4.77 28.36 -40.50
CA PRO A 76 4.93 29.80 -40.73
C PRO A 76 3.69 30.39 -41.45
N PRO A 77 3.57 31.73 -41.45
CA PRO A 77 2.30 32.43 -41.26
C PRO A 77 1.56 32.71 -42.57
N LEU A 78 0.23 32.72 -42.52
CA LEU A 78 -0.58 33.42 -43.53
C LEU A 78 -1.23 34.63 -42.87
N THR A 79 -0.44 35.70 -42.79
CA THR A 79 -0.93 37.07 -42.93
C THR A 79 -1.87 37.16 -44.13
N ALA A 80 -3.15 37.36 -43.88
CA ALA A 80 -4.11 38.09 -44.72
C ALA A 80 -5.42 38.16 -43.93
N LEU A 81 -6.17 39.25 -43.77
CA LEU A 81 -6.14 40.66 -44.16
C LEU A 81 -7.20 41.31 -43.22
N PRO A 82 -7.15 42.63 -42.94
CA PRO A 82 -8.13 43.29 -42.10
C PRO A 82 -9.38 43.64 -42.91
N VAL A 83 -10.57 43.30 -42.43
CA VAL A 83 -11.82 43.93 -42.88
C VAL A 83 -12.80 43.88 -41.70
N SER A 84 -12.76 44.93 -40.88
CA SER A 84 -13.62 46.12 -40.94
C SER A 84 -14.99 45.89 -40.32
N ALA A 85 -15.26 46.79 -39.38
CA ALA A 85 -16.49 46.97 -38.64
C ALA A 85 -17.72 47.12 -39.54
N ASP A 86 -18.84 46.54 -39.10
CA ASP A 86 -20.18 46.89 -39.54
C ASP A 86 -20.87 47.60 -38.38
N GLY A 87 -21.26 48.84 -38.67
CA GLY A 87 -22.46 49.47 -38.13
C GLY A 87 -23.38 49.75 -39.30
#